data_AF-A0A2A5ISC6-F1
#
_entry.id   AF-A0A2A5ISC6-F1
#
_cell.length_a   1.000
_cell.length_b   1.000
_cell.length_c   1.000
_cell.angle_alpha   90.00
_cell.angle_beta   90.00
_cell.angle_gamma   90.00
#
_symmetry.space_group_name_H-M   'P 1'
#
loop_
_entity.id
_entity.type
_entity.pdbx_description
1 polymer ?
#
loop_
_entity_poly.entity_id
_entity_poly.type
_entity_poly.pdbx_seq_one_letter_code
_entity_poly.pdbx_strand_id
1 'polypeptide(L)'
;MWLIVIACVIMLGIGFIEKKRHQKNIDALPVRVNINGIRGKSTVTRLTTGILMEAGYKTVGKTTGTDARMIYWDTPEEKPIKRKPQGPNIGEQKEVMRETVERGANAIVSECMAVNPDYQIIFQEELLQANIGVIVNVLEDHMDVMGPTLDEIAEAFTATIPYNGHLVITDSEYTDFFKEIAKKRNTEVIVADNSKITDEYLRKFEYMVFPDNASLALGVAQALGIDEDTAFRGMLNAPPDPGAMRILPLMDAKTPGHFVNGFAANDAASTLNIWKRVKEIGYPTDEPIIIMNCRADRVDRTIQFAEDVLPYIEASDLVLIGETTDPIVKAFEEGKIPADHLHNLEYQSTEQIMNMLEKKLHNRVVYGVGNIHGAAEPLIEKIQEYKIKQLVS
;
A
#
# COMPACT_ATOMS: atom_id res chain seq x y z
N MET A 1 0.76 -52.81 9.08
CA MET A 1 -0.58 -52.36 8.66
C MET A 1 -1.31 -51.62 9.80
N TRP A 2 -1.52 -52.24 10.97
CA TRP A 2 -2.19 -51.59 12.11
C TRP A 2 -1.51 -50.32 12.66
N LEU A 3 -0.17 -50.29 12.70
CA LEU A 3 0.57 -49.08 13.11
C LEU A 3 0.31 -47.88 12.20
N ILE A 4 0.22 -48.09 10.89
CA ILE A 4 -0.07 -47.04 9.91
C ILE A 4 -1.50 -46.53 10.12
N VAL A 5 -2.47 -47.44 10.31
CA VAL A 5 -3.86 -47.08 10.59
C VAL A 5 -3.98 -46.28 11.88
N ILE A 6 -3.32 -46.71 12.96
CA ILE A 6 -3.30 -45.99 14.24
C ILE A 6 -2.66 -44.60 14.07
N ALA A 7 -1.53 -44.49 13.36
CA ALA A 7 -0.90 -43.22 13.08
C ALA A 7 -1.80 -42.27 12.28
N CYS A 8 -2.48 -42.79 11.24
CA CYS A 8 -3.46 -42.02 10.47
C CYS A 8 -4.64 -41.54 11.33
N VAL A 9 -5.20 -42.40 12.19
CA VAL A 9 -6.29 -42.03 13.10
C VAL A 9 -5.84 -40.96 14.10
N ILE A 10 -4.63 -41.08 14.66
CA ILE A 10 -4.06 -40.07 15.55
C ILE A 10 -3.88 -38.73 14.83
N MET A 11 -3.30 -38.73 13.62
CA MET A 11 -3.13 -37.52 12.83
C MET A 11 -4.46 -36.86 12.47
N LEU A 12 -5.47 -37.64 12.07
CA LEU A 12 -6.82 -37.13 11.81
C LEU A 12 -7.45 -36.54 13.09
N GLY A 13 -7.27 -37.20 14.23
CA GLY A 13 -7.73 -36.70 15.53
C GLY A 13 -7.09 -35.37 15.90
N ILE A 14 -5.77 -35.22 15.72
CA ILE A 14 -5.05 -33.97 15.96
C ILE A 14 -5.55 -32.87 15.03
N GLY A 15 -5.69 -33.16 13.73
CA GLY A 15 -6.19 -32.19 12.75
C GLY A 15 -7.62 -31.72 13.06
N PHE A 16 -8.50 -32.63 13.49
CA PHE A 16 -9.85 -32.27 13.91
C PHE A 16 -9.85 -31.38 15.16
N ILE A 17 -9.02 -31.68 16.16
CA ILE A 17 -8.87 -30.86 17.36
C ILE A 17 -8.34 -29.47 17.01
N GLU A 18 -7.36 -29.39 16.12
CA GLU A 18 -6.79 -28.11 15.66
C GLU A 18 -7.84 -27.28 14.92
N LYS A 19 -8.56 -27.87 13.95
CA LYS A 19 -9.65 -27.19 13.22
C LYS A 19 -10.72 -26.68 14.18
N LYS A 20 -11.14 -27.49 15.16
CA LYS A 20 -12.13 -27.08 16.16
C LYS A 20 -11.61 -25.95 17.07
N ARG A 21 -10.34 -25.96 17.44
CA ARG A 21 -9.72 -24.87 18.23
C ARG A 21 -9.64 -23.58 17.43
N HIS A 22 -9.25 -23.67 16.16
CA HIS A 22 -9.20 -22.53 15.26
C HIS A 22 -10.59 -21.92 15.02
N GLN A 23 -11.60 -22.76 14.79
CA GLN A 23 -12.98 -22.29 14.64
C GLN A 23 -13.45 -21.50 15.88
N LYS A 24 -13.12 -21.97 17.09
CA LYS A 24 -13.44 -21.20 18.31
C LYS A 24 -12.79 -19.82 18.34
N ASN A 25 -11.58 -19.67 17.81
CA ASN A 25 -10.92 -18.37 17.72
C ASN A 25 -11.60 -17.47 16.69
N ILE A 26 -12.02 -18.03 15.55
CA ILE A 26 -12.81 -17.29 14.56
C ILE A 26 -14.13 -16.79 15.18
N ASP A 27 -14.87 -17.69 15.83
CA ASP A 27 -16.18 -17.40 16.42
C ASP A 27 -16.09 -16.35 17.56
N ALA A 28 -14.94 -16.24 18.22
CA ALA A 28 -14.69 -15.26 19.28
C ALA A 28 -14.48 -13.82 18.76
N LEU A 29 -14.23 -13.64 17.47
CA LEU A 29 -13.95 -12.34 16.85
C LEU A 29 -15.14 -11.91 16.00
N PRO A 30 -16.15 -11.20 16.54
CA PRO A 30 -17.35 -10.82 15.78
C PRO A 30 -17.08 -9.90 14.58
N VAL A 31 -15.99 -9.12 14.58
CA VAL A 31 -15.61 -8.28 13.44
C VAL A 31 -14.33 -8.82 12.82
N ARG A 32 -14.39 -9.21 11.54
CA ARG A 32 -13.26 -9.80 10.82
C ARG A 32 -13.23 -9.19 9.43
N VAL A 33 -12.26 -8.31 9.20
CA VAL A 33 -12.10 -7.57 7.95
C VAL A 33 -10.96 -8.18 7.13
N ASN A 34 -11.23 -8.52 5.87
CA ASN A 34 -10.23 -8.98 4.91
C ASN A 34 -9.92 -7.86 3.91
N ILE A 35 -8.68 -7.35 3.93
CA ILE A 35 -8.23 -6.32 2.98
C ILE A 35 -7.45 -6.98 1.86
N ASN A 36 -8.01 -6.99 0.65
CA ASN A 36 -7.44 -7.60 -0.54
C ASN A 36 -7.26 -6.60 -1.68
N GLY A 37 -6.45 -6.91 -2.69
CA GLY A 37 -6.13 -6.03 -3.80
C GLY A 37 -4.64 -5.99 -4.13
N ILE A 38 -4.25 -5.21 -5.13
CA ILE A 38 -2.85 -5.16 -5.56
C ILE A 38 -2.06 -4.15 -4.72
N ARG A 39 -2.49 -2.88 -4.69
CA ARG A 39 -1.78 -1.78 -4.01
C ARG A 39 -2.61 -1.12 -2.91
N GLY A 40 -1.94 -0.50 -1.92
CA GLY A 40 -2.61 0.26 -0.86
C GLY A 40 -3.16 -0.57 0.30
N LYS A 41 -3.07 -1.91 0.26
CA LYS A 41 -3.63 -2.79 1.30
C LYS A 41 -3.11 -2.48 2.71
N SER A 42 -1.81 -2.27 2.89
CA SER A 42 -1.21 -1.91 4.19
C SER A 42 -1.82 -0.62 4.75
N THR A 43 -2.00 0.40 3.90
CA THR A 43 -2.58 1.68 4.29
C THR A 43 -4.03 1.52 4.69
N VAL A 44 -4.86 0.86 3.87
CA VAL A 44 -6.27 0.61 4.18
C VAL A 44 -6.42 -0.22 5.46
N THR A 45 -5.57 -1.23 5.66
CA THR A 45 -5.54 -2.04 6.88
C THR A 45 -5.29 -1.17 8.11
N ARG A 46 -4.30 -0.28 8.06
CA ARG A 46 -3.96 0.63 9.17
C ARG A 46 -5.06 1.63 9.46
N LEU A 47 -5.58 2.29 8.42
CA LEU A 47 -6.69 3.24 8.55
C LEU A 47 -7.93 2.58 9.16
N THR A 48 -8.33 1.41 8.64
CA THR A 48 -9.46 0.62 9.17
C THR A 48 -9.21 0.19 10.62
N THR A 49 -7.98 -0.20 10.95
CA THR A 49 -7.58 -0.57 12.32
C THR A 49 -7.73 0.62 13.26
N GLY A 50 -7.28 1.82 12.86
CA GLY A 50 -7.43 3.05 13.63
C GLY A 50 -8.90 3.46 13.83
N ILE A 51 -9.74 3.35 12.79
CA ILE A 51 -11.19 3.58 12.86
C ILE A 51 -11.83 2.69 13.94
N LEU A 52 -11.56 1.38 13.88
CA LEU A 52 -12.13 0.42 14.82
C LEU A 52 -11.67 0.68 16.26
N MET A 53 -10.39 1.03 16.46
CA MET A 53 -9.86 1.39 17.78
C MET A 53 -10.54 2.65 18.33
N GLU A 54 -10.68 3.69 17.52
CA GLU A 54 -11.37 4.94 17.91
C GLU A 54 -12.85 4.71 18.23
N ALA A 55 -13.50 3.78 17.51
CA ALA A 55 -14.87 3.34 17.78
C ALA A 55 -15.00 2.41 19.01
N GLY A 56 -13.90 2.14 19.73
CA GLY A 56 -13.91 1.37 20.98
C GLY A 56 -13.80 -0.16 20.80
N TYR A 57 -13.55 -0.65 19.58
CA TYR A 57 -13.25 -2.07 19.37
C TYR A 57 -11.84 -2.41 19.87
N LYS A 58 -11.73 -3.55 20.53
CA LYS A 58 -10.45 -4.16 20.87
C LYS A 58 -9.90 -4.83 19.61
N THR A 59 -9.23 -4.04 18.80
CA THR A 59 -8.85 -4.42 17.43
C THR A 59 -7.40 -4.85 17.35
N VAL A 60 -7.14 -5.85 16.51
CA VAL A 60 -5.80 -6.20 16.06
C VAL A 60 -5.71 -6.02 14.56
N GLY A 61 -4.78 -5.18 14.11
CA GLY A 61 -4.43 -5.02 12.70
C GLY A 61 -3.26 -5.92 12.33
N LYS A 62 -3.26 -6.49 11.13
CA LYS A 62 -2.14 -7.28 10.59
C LYS A 62 -1.82 -6.88 9.17
N THR A 63 -0.59 -6.42 8.94
CA THR A 63 -0.06 -6.04 7.62
C THR A 63 0.93 -7.08 7.08
N THR A 64 1.08 -7.15 5.76
CA THR A 64 1.90 -8.16 5.05
C THR A 64 2.96 -7.59 4.11
N GLY A 65 3.06 -6.26 4.00
CA GLY A 65 4.05 -5.56 3.19
C GLY A 65 5.51 -5.83 3.58
N THR A 66 6.41 -4.96 3.10
CA THR A 66 7.87 -5.03 3.33
C THR A 66 8.21 -5.26 4.79
N ASP A 67 7.48 -4.61 5.68
CA ASP A 67 7.52 -4.82 7.12
C ASP A 67 6.18 -5.36 7.62
N ALA A 68 6.06 -6.69 7.71
CA ALA A 68 4.89 -7.33 8.28
C ALA A 68 4.79 -7.03 9.78
N ARG A 69 3.63 -6.53 10.23
CA ARG A 69 3.41 -6.02 11.59
C ARG A 69 2.06 -6.48 12.13
N MET A 70 2.04 -6.71 13.44
CA MET A 70 0.84 -6.78 14.26
C MET A 70 0.67 -5.44 15.00
N ILE A 71 -0.52 -4.87 14.91
CA ILE A 71 -0.92 -3.60 15.50
C ILE A 71 -1.99 -3.90 16.54
N TYR A 72 -1.86 -3.38 17.75
CA TYR A 72 -2.75 -3.75 18.86
C TYR A 72 -3.42 -2.53 19.48
N TRP A 73 -4.62 -2.72 19.99
CA TRP A 73 -5.44 -1.64 20.58
C TRP A 73 -4.95 -1.16 21.95
N ASP A 74 -4.16 -1.99 22.64
CA ASP A 74 -3.75 -1.80 24.04
C ASP A 74 -2.29 -1.33 24.21
N THR A 75 -1.54 -1.18 23.12
CA THR A 75 -0.15 -0.67 23.15
C THR A 75 0.18 0.07 21.86
N PRO A 76 0.98 1.15 21.93
CA PRO A 76 1.53 1.79 20.74
C PRO A 76 2.62 0.94 20.06
N GLU A 77 3.16 -0.09 20.71
CA GLU A 77 4.22 -0.93 20.15
C GLU A 77 3.68 -1.93 19.13
N GLU A 78 4.12 -1.79 17.88
CA GLU A 78 3.89 -2.80 16.85
C GLU A 78 4.83 -4.00 17.03
N LYS A 79 4.31 -5.22 16.83
CA LYS A 79 5.13 -6.45 16.87
C LYS A 79 5.47 -6.89 15.43
N PRO A 80 6.77 -6.98 15.07
CA PRO A 80 7.18 -7.58 13.80
C PRO A 80 6.75 -9.04 13.70
N ILE A 81 6.17 -9.41 12.55
CA ILE A 81 5.87 -10.81 12.25
C ILE A 81 7.16 -11.48 11.77
N LYS A 82 7.74 -12.33 12.61
CA LYS A 82 8.91 -13.14 12.25
C LYS A 82 8.48 -14.27 11.32
N ARG A 83 8.76 -14.11 10.03
CA ARG A 83 8.46 -15.13 9.01
C ARG A 83 9.21 -16.42 9.31
N LYS A 84 8.55 -17.55 9.07
CA LYS A 84 9.20 -18.87 9.18
C LYS A 84 10.28 -19.02 8.08
N PRO A 85 11.27 -19.92 8.24
CA PRO A 85 12.31 -20.14 7.22
C PRO A 85 11.77 -20.52 5.84
N GLN A 86 10.55 -21.07 5.78
CA GLN A 86 9.86 -21.41 4.52
C GLN A 86 9.31 -20.19 3.77
N GLY A 87 9.51 -18.98 4.29
CA GLY A 87 8.93 -17.76 3.74
C GLY A 87 7.48 -17.55 4.20
N PRO A 88 6.77 -16.59 3.59
CA PRO A 88 5.41 -16.26 4.00
C PRO A 88 4.44 -17.42 3.79
N ASN A 89 3.60 -17.68 4.79
CA ASN A 89 2.73 -18.84 4.79
C ASN A 89 1.36 -18.49 5.35
N ILE A 90 0.29 -18.85 4.64
CA ILE A 90 -1.09 -18.62 5.10
C ILE A 90 -1.37 -19.27 6.46
N GLY A 91 -0.65 -20.33 6.83
CA GLY A 91 -0.71 -20.98 8.13
C GLY A 91 -0.30 -20.09 9.30
N GLU A 92 0.44 -19.00 9.08
CA GLU A 92 0.70 -17.96 10.08
C GLU A 92 -0.61 -17.32 10.58
N GLN A 93 -1.67 -17.31 9.74
CA GLN A 93 -2.96 -16.75 10.12
C GLN A 93 -3.60 -17.45 11.32
N LYS A 94 -3.38 -18.76 11.50
CA LYS A 94 -3.91 -19.50 12.67
C LYS A 94 -3.32 -18.99 13.98
N GLU A 95 -2.02 -18.67 13.96
CA GLU A 95 -1.32 -18.11 15.11
C GLU A 95 -1.75 -16.66 15.39
N VAL A 96 -1.88 -15.85 14.34
CA VAL A 96 -2.43 -14.49 14.42
C VAL A 96 -3.82 -14.50 15.06
N MET A 97 -4.73 -15.38 14.63
CA MET A 97 -6.09 -15.47 15.19
C MET A 97 -6.07 -15.91 16.65
N ARG A 98 -5.23 -16.89 17.00
CA ARG A 98 -5.05 -17.33 18.39
C ARG A 98 -4.56 -16.19 19.28
N GLU A 99 -3.48 -15.52 18.87
CA GLU A 99 -2.88 -14.41 19.63
C GLU A 99 -3.88 -13.25 19.80
N THR A 100 -4.64 -12.94 18.75
CA THR A 100 -5.68 -11.90 18.77
C THR A 100 -6.72 -12.20 19.85
N VAL A 101 -7.23 -13.43 19.91
CA VAL A 101 -8.21 -13.84 20.92
C VAL A 101 -7.62 -13.95 22.32
N GLU A 102 -6.40 -14.48 22.47
CA GLU A 102 -5.70 -14.57 23.77
C GLU A 102 -5.46 -13.18 24.39
N ARG A 103 -5.28 -12.16 23.55
CA ARG A 103 -5.17 -10.75 23.98
C ARG A 103 -6.52 -10.08 24.27
N GLY A 104 -7.62 -10.81 24.18
CA GLY A 104 -8.97 -10.33 24.49
C GLY A 104 -9.54 -9.37 23.45
N ALA A 105 -9.05 -9.43 22.21
CA ALA A 105 -9.57 -8.66 21.10
C ALA A 105 -10.97 -9.16 20.68
N ASN A 106 -11.76 -8.29 20.08
CA ASN A 106 -13.07 -8.61 19.49
C ASN A 106 -13.17 -8.22 18.00
N ALA A 107 -12.12 -7.63 17.44
CA ALA A 107 -12.03 -7.30 16.03
C ALA A 107 -10.64 -7.62 15.47
N ILE A 108 -10.59 -8.05 14.21
CA ILE A 108 -9.35 -8.21 13.45
C ILE A 108 -9.49 -7.57 12.07
N VAL A 109 -8.46 -6.82 11.66
CA VAL A 109 -8.29 -6.33 10.29
C VAL A 109 -7.05 -6.98 9.72
N SER A 110 -7.22 -7.81 8.70
CA SER A 110 -6.11 -8.58 8.14
C SER A 110 -5.91 -8.25 6.68
N GLU A 111 -4.69 -7.85 6.35
CA GLU A 111 -4.20 -7.80 4.99
C GLU A 111 -4.08 -9.23 4.41
N CYS A 112 -4.71 -9.44 3.25
CA CYS A 112 -4.60 -10.65 2.46
C CYS A 112 -3.23 -10.69 1.79
N MET A 113 -2.50 -11.78 2.05
CA MET A 113 -1.19 -12.02 1.44
C MET A 113 -1.24 -12.92 0.21
N ALA A 114 -2.37 -13.59 -0.01
CA ALA A 114 -2.46 -14.67 -0.97
C ALA A 114 -2.54 -14.12 -2.41
N VAL A 115 -1.42 -14.17 -3.13
CA VAL A 115 -1.38 -13.89 -4.57
C VAL A 115 -2.06 -15.03 -5.34
N ASN A 116 -1.80 -16.28 -4.94
CA ASN A 116 -2.40 -17.45 -5.57
C ASN A 116 -3.92 -17.56 -5.26
N PRO A 117 -4.79 -17.74 -6.27
CA PRO A 117 -6.24 -17.83 -6.08
C PRO A 117 -6.70 -18.91 -5.09
N ASP A 118 -6.10 -20.10 -5.11
CA ASP A 118 -6.47 -21.21 -4.20
C ASP A 118 -6.19 -20.83 -2.74
N TYR A 119 -5.11 -20.09 -2.51
CA TYR A 119 -4.77 -19.62 -1.17
C TYR A 119 -5.72 -18.52 -0.69
N GLN A 120 -6.29 -17.71 -1.60
CA GLN A 120 -7.32 -16.73 -1.23
C GLN A 120 -8.59 -17.42 -0.74
N ILE A 121 -9.00 -18.52 -1.39
CA ILE A 121 -10.14 -19.34 -0.96
C ILE A 121 -9.91 -19.88 0.45
N ILE A 122 -8.76 -20.55 0.69
CA ILE A 122 -8.44 -21.09 2.02
C ILE A 122 -8.35 -19.98 3.07
N PHE A 123 -7.76 -18.84 2.72
CA PHE A 123 -7.67 -17.70 3.62
C PHE A 123 -9.05 -17.19 4.04
N GLN A 124 -9.97 -17.02 3.09
CA GLN A 124 -11.31 -16.52 3.35
C GLN A 124 -12.19 -17.59 4.03
N GLU A 125 -12.22 -18.83 3.56
CA GLU A 125 -13.20 -19.84 3.99
C GLU A 125 -12.79 -20.62 5.24
N GLU A 126 -11.49 -20.80 5.49
CA GLU A 126 -11.00 -21.67 6.56
C GLU A 126 -10.16 -20.94 7.62
N LEU A 127 -9.47 -19.85 7.26
CA LEU A 127 -8.53 -19.19 8.16
C LEU A 127 -9.10 -17.93 8.83
N LEU A 128 -9.68 -17.01 8.05
CA LEU A 128 -10.17 -15.72 8.54
C LEU A 128 -11.70 -15.68 8.67
N GLN A 129 -12.44 -16.26 7.71
CA GLN A 129 -13.91 -16.19 7.66
C GLN A 129 -14.42 -14.76 7.84
N ALA A 130 -13.83 -13.82 7.10
CA ALA A 130 -14.18 -12.42 7.19
C ALA A 130 -15.66 -12.20 6.90
N ASN A 131 -16.28 -11.28 7.63
CA ASN A 131 -17.64 -10.82 7.38
C ASN A 131 -17.68 -9.46 6.68
N ILE A 132 -16.52 -8.81 6.52
CA ILE A 132 -16.34 -7.63 5.70
C ILE A 132 -15.14 -7.88 4.78
N GLY A 133 -15.36 -7.90 3.47
CA GLY A 133 -14.31 -7.94 2.46
C GLY A 133 -14.07 -6.54 1.90
N VAL A 134 -12.81 -6.21 1.61
CA VAL A 134 -12.42 -4.97 0.94
C VAL A 134 -11.56 -5.34 -0.26
N ILE A 135 -11.93 -4.86 -1.45
CA ILE A 135 -11.10 -4.98 -2.66
C ILE A 135 -10.58 -3.58 -2.98
N VAL A 136 -9.29 -3.36 -2.74
CA VAL A 136 -8.67 -2.02 -2.81
C VAL A 136 -8.51 -1.54 -4.25
N ASN A 137 -8.09 -2.42 -5.15
CA ASN A 137 -8.00 -2.18 -6.59
C ASN A 137 -7.70 -3.49 -7.33
N VAL A 138 -7.97 -3.47 -8.65
CA VAL A 138 -7.54 -4.47 -9.63
C VAL A 138 -6.54 -3.76 -10.54
N LEU A 139 -5.28 -4.17 -10.51
CA LEU A 139 -4.18 -3.56 -11.27
C LEU A 139 -3.28 -4.65 -11.85
N GLU A 140 -2.52 -4.33 -12.89
CA GLU A 140 -1.55 -5.25 -13.47
C GLU A 140 -0.37 -5.44 -12.51
N ASP A 141 -0.30 -6.62 -11.89
CA ASP A 141 0.82 -7.08 -11.08
C ASP A 141 0.71 -8.60 -10.92
N HIS A 142 1.82 -9.30 -10.76
CA HIS A 142 1.84 -10.77 -10.57
C HIS A 142 1.01 -11.56 -11.61
N MET A 143 0.97 -11.10 -12.86
CA MET A 143 0.19 -11.72 -13.95
C MET A 143 0.57 -13.19 -14.19
N ASP A 144 1.80 -13.58 -13.87
CA ASP A 144 2.30 -14.95 -13.95
C ASP A 144 1.65 -15.91 -12.94
N VAL A 145 1.06 -15.39 -11.86
CA VAL A 145 0.44 -16.16 -10.78
C VAL A 145 -1.08 -15.99 -10.74
N MET A 146 -1.58 -14.77 -10.98
CA MET A 146 -3.01 -14.46 -10.88
C MET A 146 -3.77 -14.65 -12.21
N GLY A 147 -3.06 -14.69 -13.33
CA GLY A 147 -3.64 -14.79 -14.67
C GLY A 147 -3.12 -13.67 -15.59
N PRO A 148 -3.05 -13.91 -16.90
CA PRO A 148 -2.54 -12.94 -17.88
C PRO A 148 -3.39 -11.67 -18.06
N THR A 149 -4.59 -11.58 -17.47
CA THR A 149 -5.51 -10.44 -17.67
C THR A 149 -6.03 -9.84 -16.37
N LEU A 150 -6.44 -8.56 -16.41
CA LEU A 150 -7.12 -7.89 -15.29
C LEU A 150 -8.43 -8.58 -14.90
N ASP A 151 -9.13 -9.18 -15.87
CA ASP A 151 -10.37 -9.93 -15.64
C ASP A 151 -10.13 -11.14 -14.74
N GLU A 152 -9.03 -11.87 -14.94
CA GLU A 152 -8.66 -13.02 -14.11
C GLU A 152 -8.21 -12.58 -12.70
N ILE A 153 -7.53 -11.42 -12.57
CA ILE A 153 -7.22 -10.84 -11.27
C ILE A 153 -8.51 -10.48 -10.52
N ALA A 154 -9.46 -9.83 -11.21
CA ALA A 154 -10.76 -9.52 -10.64
C ALA A 154 -11.51 -10.80 -10.23
N GLU A 155 -11.51 -11.83 -11.07
CA GLU A 155 -12.10 -13.14 -10.77
C GLU A 155 -11.45 -13.78 -9.52
N ALA A 156 -10.12 -13.75 -9.41
CA ALA A 156 -9.40 -14.28 -8.25
C ALA A 156 -9.82 -13.58 -6.95
N PHE A 157 -9.99 -12.26 -6.96
CA PHE A 157 -10.43 -11.52 -5.78
C PHE A 157 -11.86 -11.84 -5.35
N THR A 158 -12.70 -12.35 -6.25
CA THR A 158 -14.05 -12.79 -5.86
C THR A 158 -14.03 -13.87 -4.79
N ALA A 159 -12.97 -14.67 -4.68
CA ALA A 159 -12.78 -15.65 -3.61
C ALA A 159 -12.88 -15.02 -2.21
N THR A 160 -12.51 -13.75 -2.07
CA THR A 160 -12.50 -13.03 -0.79
C THR A 160 -13.81 -12.34 -0.42
N ILE A 161 -14.80 -12.32 -1.32
CA ILE A 161 -16.12 -11.75 -1.05
C ILE A 161 -16.84 -12.62 0.01
N PRO A 162 -17.26 -12.08 1.16
CA PRO A 162 -17.87 -12.89 2.21
C PRO A 162 -19.26 -13.40 1.80
N TYR A 163 -19.79 -14.35 2.56
CA TYR A 163 -21.20 -14.74 2.52
C TYR A 163 -21.95 -14.06 3.67
N ASN A 164 -23.14 -13.53 3.42
CA ASN A 164 -23.96 -12.85 4.43
C ASN A 164 -23.22 -11.72 5.17
N GLY A 165 -22.42 -10.94 4.43
CA GLY A 165 -21.56 -9.90 4.98
C GLY A 165 -21.61 -8.62 4.16
N HIS A 166 -20.52 -7.87 4.21
CA HIS A 166 -20.33 -6.65 3.41
C HIS A 166 -19.11 -6.76 2.49
N LEU A 167 -19.20 -6.14 1.33
CA LEU A 167 -18.10 -5.92 0.41
C LEU A 167 -17.92 -4.41 0.21
N VAL A 168 -16.72 -3.90 0.46
CA VAL A 168 -16.36 -2.50 0.20
C VAL A 168 -15.42 -2.44 -1.00
N ILE A 169 -15.76 -1.63 -1.99
CA ILE A 169 -14.98 -1.42 -3.23
C ILE A 169 -14.95 0.05 -3.61
N THR A 170 -14.01 0.46 -4.45
CA THR A 170 -14.08 1.73 -5.18
C THR A 170 -14.88 1.57 -6.47
N ASP A 171 -15.30 2.68 -7.06
CA ASP A 171 -15.92 2.65 -8.38
C ASP A 171 -14.88 2.34 -9.47
N SER A 172 -15.16 1.37 -10.33
CA SER A 172 -14.26 0.83 -11.35
C SER A 172 -15.05 0.07 -12.43
N GLU A 173 -14.38 -0.37 -13.48
CA GLU A 173 -14.97 -1.21 -14.53
C GLU A 173 -15.50 -2.56 -14.00
N TYR A 174 -14.97 -3.05 -12.87
CA TYR A 174 -15.38 -4.30 -12.22
C TYR A 174 -16.50 -4.13 -11.19
N THR A 175 -16.98 -2.90 -10.95
CA THR A 175 -18.01 -2.62 -9.93
C THR A 175 -19.25 -3.50 -10.11
N ASP A 176 -19.78 -3.59 -11.33
CA ASP A 176 -21.00 -4.36 -11.59
C ASP A 176 -20.74 -5.87 -11.49
N PHE A 177 -19.58 -6.34 -11.95
CA PHE A 177 -19.16 -7.72 -11.77
C PHE A 177 -19.12 -8.12 -10.28
N PHE A 178 -18.49 -7.32 -9.43
CA PHE A 178 -18.44 -7.60 -8.00
C PHE A 178 -19.83 -7.56 -7.34
N LYS A 179 -20.71 -6.64 -7.75
CA LYS A 179 -22.11 -6.60 -7.29
C LYS A 179 -22.87 -7.88 -7.63
N GLU A 180 -22.68 -8.43 -8.84
CA GLU A 180 -23.31 -9.69 -9.22
C GLU A 180 -22.85 -10.85 -8.35
N ILE A 181 -21.55 -10.96 -8.06
CA ILE A 181 -21.03 -12.01 -7.18
C ILE A 181 -21.49 -11.83 -5.74
N ALA A 182 -21.42 -10.60 -5.20
CA ALA A 182 -21.88 -10.29 -3.85
C ALA A 182 -23.37 -10.64 -3.67
N LYS A 183 -24.21 -10.34 -4.67
CA LYS A 183 -25.63 -10.73 -4.68
C LYS A 183 -25.82 -12.24 -4.60
N LYS A 184 -25.03 -13.04 -5.33
CA LYS A 184 -25.07 -14.51 -5.25
C LYS A 184 -24.69 -15.04 -3.85
N ARG A 185 -23.88 -14.29 -3.10
CA ARG A 185 -23.42 -14.63 -1.73
C ARG A 185 -24.24 -13.97 -0.62
N ASN A 186 -25.33 -13.29 -0.95
CA ASN A 186 -26.15 -12.51 -0.03
C ASN A 186 -25.32 -11.47 0.76
N THR A 187 -24.40 -10.79 0.06
CA THR A 187 -23.49 -9.79 0.62
C THR A 187 -23.85 -8.40 0.11
N GLU A 188 -23.92 -7.43 1.02
CA GLU A 188 -24.20 -6.04 0.70
C GLU A 188 -22.94 -5.36 0.15
N VAL A 189 -23.09 -4.56 -0.90
CA VAL A 189 -21.96 -3.84 -1.51
C VAL A 189 -22.03 -2.37 -1.15
N ILE A 190 -20.92 -1.85 -0.61
CA ILE A 190 -20.68 -0.43 -0.35
C ILE A 190 -19.65 0.05 -1.37
N VAL A 191 -20.06 0.96 -2.24
CA VAL A 191 -19.14 1.66 -3.14
C VAL A 191 -18.61 2.90 -2.41
N ALA A 192 -17.31 2.93 -2.17
CA ALA A 192 -16.62 3.98 -1.44
C ALA A 192 -16.72 5.32 -2.18
N ASP A 193 -17.13 6.36 -1.45
CA ASP A 193 -17.33 7.70 -1.99
C ASP A 193 -16.11 8.59 -1.72
N ASN A 194 -15.29 8.78 -2.75
CA ASN A 194 -14.12 9.64 -2.67
C ASN A 194 -14.45 11.11 -2.43
N SER A 195 -15.66 11.58 -2.78
CA SER A 195 -16.03 12.99 -2.60
C SER A 195 -16.12 13.41 -1.13
N LYS A 196 -16.26 12.44 -0.22
CA LYS A 196 -16.21 12.64 1.23
C LYS A 196 -14.81 12.88 1.77
N ILE A 197 -13.78 12.56 0.99
CA ILE A 197 -12.38 12.68 1.40
C ILE A 197 -11.79 13.96 0.80
N THR A 198 -11.79 15.05 1.59
CA THR A 198 -11.25 16.34 1.12
C THR A 198 -9.72 16.37 1.17
N ASP A 199 -9.10 17.16 0.29
CA ASP A 199 -7.65 17.37 0.33
C ASP A 199 -7.19 18.06 1.62
N GLU A 200 -8.03 18.95 2.19
CA GLU A 200 -7.77 19.55 3.50
C GLU A 200 -7.64 18.49 4.60
N TYR A 201 -8.52 17.48 4.57
CA TYR A 201 -8.43 16.35 5.50
C TYR A 201 -7.18 15.51 5.24
N LEU A 202 -6.86 15.20 3.99
CA LEU A 202 -5.69 14.38 3.64
C LEU A 202 -4.34 15.06 3.97
N ARG A 203 -4.28 16.40 3.97
CA ARG A 203 -3.10 17.16 4.42
C ARG A 203 -2.80 17.04 5.91
N LYS A 204 -3.73 16.51 6.72
CA LYS A 204 -3.51 16.28 8.16
C LYS A 204 -2.64 15.06 8.44
N PHE A 205 -2.46 14.17 7.46
CA PHE A 205 -1.55 13.02 7.60
C PHE A 205 -0.10 13.44 7.41
N GLU A 206 0.81 12.87 8.20
CA GLU A 206 2.27 13.07 8.03
C GLU A 206 2.87 12.32 6.83
N TYR A 207 2.03 11.58 6.11
CA TYR A 207 2.39 10.72 4.98
C TYR A 207 1.30 10.82 3.91
N MET A 208 1.65 10.45 2.69
CA MET A 208 0.73 10.49 1.57
C MET A 208 -0.34 9.41 1.72
N VAL A 209 -1.59 9.84 1.79
CA VAL A 209 -2.77 8.99 1.72
C VAL A 209 -3.54 9.33 0.45
N PHE A 210 -3.94 8.30 -0.29
CA PHE A 210 -4.78 8.43 -1.48
C PHE A 210 -6.27 8.47 -1.07
N PRO A 211 -7.12 9.26 -1.74
CA PRO A 211 -8.55 9.32 -1.47
C PRO A 211 -9.22 7.94 -1.43
N ASP A 212 -8.90 7.08 -2.42
CA ASP A 212 -9.39 5.70 -2.50
C ASP A 212 -9.11 4.90 -1.22
N ASN A 213 -7.90 5.02 -0.66
CA ASN A 213 -7.54 4.27 0.54
C ASN A 213 -8.36 4.74 1.76
N ALA A 214 -8.59 6.06 1.87
CA ALA A 214 -9.35 6.63 2.97
C ALA A 214 -10.86 6.36 2.81
N SER A 215 -11.40 6.45 1.60
CA SER A 215 -12.81 6.20 1.32
C SER A 215 -13.18 4.73 1.50
N LEU A 216 -12.29 3.79 1.14
CA LEU A 216 -12.46 2.36 1.43
C LEU A 216 -12.50 2.09 2.94
N ALA A 217 -11.59 2.69 3.71
CA ALA A 217 -11.61 2.58 5.17
C ALA A 217 -12.90 3.18 5.77
N LEU A 218 -13.36 4.31 5.24
CA LEU A 218 -14.65 4.91 5.61
C LEU A 218 -15.84 4.00 5.24
N GLY A 219 -15.77 3.28 4.11
CA GLY A 219 -16.78 2.29 3.73
C GLY A 219 -16.85 1.09 4.69
N VAL A 220 -15.72 0.69 5.30
CA VAL A 220 -15.72 -0.31 6.38
C VAL A 220 -16.40 0.26 7.64
N ALA A 221 -16.17 1.53 7.95
CA ALA A 221 -16.86 2.21 9.06
C ALA A 221 -18.40 2.20 8.84
N GLN A 222 -18.84 2.50 7.61
CA GLN A 222 -20.24 2.44 7.20
C GLN A 222 -20.83 1.03 7.38
N ALA A 223 -20.12 -0.02 6.97
CA ALA A 223 -20.56 -1.41 7.13
C ALA A 223 -20.82 -1.81 8.60
N LEU A 224 -20.16 -1.12 9.54
CA LEU A 224 -20.27 -1.36 10.97
C LEU A 224 -21.18 -0.35 11.69
N GLY A 225 -21.73 0.64 10.97
CA GLY A 225 -22.53 1.71 11.55
C GLY A 225 -21.73 2.69 12.43
N ILE A 226 -20.43 2.82 12.20
CA ILE A 226 -19.56 3.81 12.85
C ILE A 226 -19.79 5.18 12.18
N ASP A 227 -19.96 6.24 12.96
CA ASP A 227 -20.17 7.58 12.43
C ASP A 227 -18.90 8.15 11.77
N GLU A 228 -19.10 9.06 10.80
CA GLU A 228 -18.00 9.60 9.99
C GLU A 228 -16.98 10.38 10.84
N ASP A 229 -17.41 11.13 11.85
CA ASP A 229 -16.50 11.91 12.70
C ASP A 229 -15.54 10.99 13.48
N THR A 230 -16.07 9.90 14.06
CA THR A 230 -15.27 8.85 14.69
C THR A 230 -14.34 8.19 13.68
N ALA A 231 -14.81 7.89 12.47
CA ALA A 231 -13.97 7.30 11.42
C ALA A 231 -12.81 8.23 11.00
N PHE A 232 -13.07 9.52 10.80
CA PHE A 232 -12.04 10.49 10.46
C PHE A 232 -11.00 10.67 11.57
N ARG A 233 -11.42 10.74 12.84
CA ARG A 233 -10.47 10.76 13.97
C ARG A 233 -9.62 9.49 14.03
N GLY A 234 -10.25 8.33 13.89
CA GLY A 234 -9.55 7.05 13.98
C GLY A 234 -8.53 6.84 12.85
N MET A 235 -8.83 7.31 11.65
CA MET A 235 -7.88 7.31 10.54
C MET A 235 -6.66 8.19 10.82
N LEU A 236 -6.84 9.40 11.37
CA LEU A 236 -5.72 10.29 11.73
C LEU A 236 -4.87 9.72 12.87
N ASN A 237 -5.49 9.00 13.81
CA ASN A 237 -4.81 8.34 14.92
C ASN A 237 -4.16 7.00 14.52
N ALA A 238 -4.36 6.52 13.29
CA ALA A 238 -3.80 5.26 12.84
C ALA A 238 -2.27 5.33 12.73
N PRO A 239 -1.53 4.31 13.22
CA PRO A 239 -0.08 4.28 13.09
C PRO A 239 0.29 4.20 11.59
N PRO A 240 1.23 5.04 11.10
CA PRO A 240 1.63 5.04 9.70
C PRO A 240 2.36 3.76 9.32
N ASP A 241 2.33 3.41 8.03
CA ASP A 241 3.22 2.36 7.52
C ASP A 241 4.69 2.79 7.61
N PRO A 242 5.62 1.96 8.14
CA PRO A 242 7.04 2.21 8.03
C PRO A 242 7.48 2.51 6.58
N GLY A 243 6.83 1.86 5.61
CA GLY A 243 7.04 2.10 4.18
C GLY A 243 6.15 3.18 3.56
N ALA A 244 5.32 3.89 4.33
CA ALA A 244 4.45 4.92 3.79
C ALA A 244 5.26 6.03 3.11
N MET A 245 4.84 6.40 1.89
CA MET A 245 5.45 7.50 1.18
C MET A 245 5.25 8.80 1.94
N ARG A 246 6.34 9.49 2.29
CA ARG A 246 6.33 10.80 2.92
C ARG A 246 6.82 11.86 1.94
N ILE A 247 6.24 13.06 2.04
CA ILE A 247 6.77 14.24 1.37
C ILE A 247 7.65 14.95 2.38
N LEU A 248 8.95 15.01 2.10
CA LEU A 248 9.94 15.58 3.03
C LEU A 248 10.08 17.08 2.77
N PRO A 249 9.73 17.96 3.73
CA PRO A 249 10.04 19.37 3.62
C PRO A 249 11.55 19.57 3.82
N LEU A 250 12.20 20.20 2.85
CA LEU A 250 13.64 20.43 2.79
C LEU A 250 13.97 21.91 3.02
N MET A 251 15.19 22.16 3.50
CA MET A 251 15.82 23.50 3.59
C MET A 251 15.22 24.41 4.68
N ASP A 252 14.48 25.46 4.31
CA ASP A 252 13.99 26.52 5.20
C ASP A 252 12.49 26.36 5.49
N ALA A 253 12.09 26.53 6.76
CA ALA A 253 10.70 26.44 7.21
C ALA A 253 9.75 27.46 6.55
N LYS A 254 10.25 28.59 6.05
CA LYS A 254 9.45 29.64 5.40
C LYS A 254 9.08 29.31 3.96
N THR A 255 10.00 28.72 3.21
CA THR A 255 9.82 28.37 1.79
C THR A 255 10.44 26.99 1.52
N PRO A 256 9.86 25.92 2.09
CA PRO A 256 10.44 24.60 2.01
C PRO A 256 10.41 24.06 0.58
N GLY A 257 11.47 23.36 0.19
CA GLY A 257 11.39 22.41 -0.92
C GLY A 257 10.63 21.17 -0.49
N HIS A 258 10.06 20.41 -1.42
CA HIS A 258 9.26 19.23 -1.10
C HIS A 258 9.79 18.02 -1.87
N PHE A 259 10.52 17.15 -1.18
CA PHE A 259 11.00 15.92 -1.79
C PHE A 259 9.99 14.80 -1.68
N VAL A 260 9.62 14.26 -2.83
CA VAL A 260 8.72 13.13 -2.99
C VAL A 260 9.56 11.94 -3.45
N ASN A 261 9.68 10.93 -2.58
CA ASN A 261 10.45 9.74 -2.90
C ASN A 261 9.63 8.75 -3.74
N GLY A 262 9.56 8.98 -5.05
CA GLY A 262 8.93 8.06 -6.01
C GLY A 262 9.82 6.91 -6.47
N PHE A 263 11.10 6.86 -6.05
CA PHE A 263 12.00 5.76 -6.43
C PHE A 263 11.48 4.39 -5.96
N ALA A 264 10.66 4.38 -4.89
CA ALA A 264 10.01 3.20 -4.37
C ALA A 264 8.82 2.70 -5.23
N ALA A 265 8.35 3.49 -6.20
CA ALA A 265 7.32 3.04 -7.15
C ALA A 265 7.95 2.08 -8.17
N ASN A 266 7.34 0.90 -8.33
CA ASN A 266 7.91 -0.17 -9.15
C ASN A 266 7.55 -0.06 -10.65
N ASP A 267 6.51 0.67 -11.01
CA ASP A 267 5.87 0.75 -12.34
C ASP A 267 5.47 2.19 -12.73
N ALA A 268 5.10 2.36 -14.00
CA ALA A 268 4.73 3.64 -14.59
C ALA A 268 3.44 4.23 -14.00
N ALA A 269 2.36 3.44 -13.92
CA ALA A 269 1.08 3.89 -13.36
C ALA A 269 1.22 4.33 -11.89
N SER A 270 1.99 3.56 -11.12
CA SER A 270 2.52 3.88 -9.78
C SER A 270 3.02 5.31 -9.67
N THR A 271 4.05 5.56 -10.49
CA THR A 271 4.79 6.81 -10.53
C THR A 271 3.90 7.99 -10.93
N LEU A 272 3.09 7.82 -11.98
CA LEU A 272 2.18 8.87 -12.44
C LEU A 272 1.08 9.19 -11.44
N ASN A 273 0.53 8.19 -10.75
CA ASN A 273 -0.49 8.41 -9.72
C ASN A 273 0.07 9.18 -8.52
N ILE A 274 1.31 8.92 -8.12
CA ILE A 274 1.99 9.73 -7.09
C ILE A 274 2.13 11.17 -7.58
N TRP A 275 2.61 11.38 -8.80
CA TRP A 275 2.76 12.73 -9.37
C TRP A 275 1.42 13.49 -9.42
N LYS A 276 0.37 12.84 -9.93
CA LYS A 276 -0.99 13.38 -9.96
C LYS A 276 -1.45 13.77 -8.55
N ARG A 277 -1.21 12.91 -7.55
CA ARG A 277 -1.57 13.17 -6.16
C ARG A 277 -0.82 14.38 -5.58
N VAL A 278 0.47 14.54 -5.88
CA VAL A 278 1.25 15.69 -5.44
C VAL A 278 0.65 17.00 -6.00
N LYS A 279 0.22 17.00 -7.26
CA LYS A 279 -0.48 18.14 -7.89
C LYS A 279 -1.82 18.44 -7.22
N GLU A 280 -2.65 17.41 -6.98
CA GLU A 280 -3.97 17.56 -6.35
C GLU A 280 -3.88 18.11 -4.93
N ILE A 281 -2.91 17.64 -4.13
CA ILE A 281 -2.68 18.17 -2.78
C ILE A 281 -2.24 19.64 -2.84
N GLY A 282 -1.84 20.19 -3.99
CA GLY A 282 -1.51 21.61 -4.15
C GLY A 282 -0.08 21.96 -3.72
N TYR A 283 0.86 21.02 -3.84
CA TYR A 283 2.27 21.34 -3.74
C TYR A 283 2.74 22.19 -4.94
N PRO A 284 3.83 22.97 -4.81
CA PRO A 284 4.30 23.86 -5.88
C PRO A 284 4.90 23.07 -7.05
N THR A 285 4.03 22.62 -7.96
CA THR A 285 4.38 21.78 -9.12
C THR A 285 4.50 22.57 -10.42
N ASP A 286 4.55 23.90 -10.37
CA ASP A 286 4.68 24.74 -11.58
C ASP A 286 6.08 24.63 -12.20
N GLU A 287 7.12 24.50 -11.37
CA GLU A 287 8.50 24.34 -11.81
C GLU A 287 9.15 23.14 -11.11
N PRO A 288 8.75 21.88 -11.32
CA PRO A 288 9.28 20.79 -10.54
C PRO A 288 10.66 20.34 -11.02
N ILE A 289 11.41 19.69 -10.13
CA ILE A 289 12.66 19.00 -10.45
C ILE A 289 12.37 17.50 -10.46
N ILE A 290 12.61 16.83 -11.57
CA ILE A 290 12.46 15.38 -11.69
C ILE A 290 13.84 14.75 -11.69
N ILE A 291 14.09 13.83 -10.76
CA ILE A 291 15.35 13.08 -10.68
C ILE A 291 15.09 11.67 -11.19
N MET A 292 15.68 11.30 -12.34
CA MET A 292 15.58 9.95 -12.89
C MET A 292 16.86 9.16 -12.60
N ASN A 293 16.75 8.08 -11.84
CA ASN A 293 17.87 7.18 -11.57
C ASN A 293 17.89 5.98 -12.53
N CYS A 294 18.97 5.90 -13.31
CA CYS A 294 19.21 4.88 -14.32
C CYS A 294 20.22 3.83 -13.81
N ARG A 295 20.13 2.61 -14.35
CA ARG A 295 21.04 1.50 -14.04
C ARG A 295 21.46 0.78 -15.30
N ALA A 296 22.74 0.43 -15.40
CA ALA A 296 23.28 -0.32 -16.53
C ALA A 296 22.69 -1.74 -16.68
N ASP A 297 22.31 -2.38 -15.57
CA ASP A 297 21.76 -3.74 -15.58
C ASP A 297 20.21 -3.78 -15.73
N ARG A 298 19.55 -2.62 -15.87
CA ARG A 298 18.08 -2.51 -16.00
C ARG A 298 17.65 -1.48 -17.06
N VAL A 299 18.30 -1.52 -18.22
CA VAL A 299 18.06 -0.57 -19.33
C VAL A 299 16.60 -0.59 -19.81
N ASP A 300 15.96 -1.75 -19.86
CA ASP A 300 14.55 -1.87 -20.26
C ASP A 300 13.62 -1.00 -19.40
N ARG A 301 13.93 -0.88 -18.10
CA ARG A 301 13.17 -0.03 -17.19
C ARG A 301 13.44 1.45 -17.46
N THR A 302 14.67 1.82 -17.81
CA THR A 302 14.97 3.19 -18.24
C THR A 302 14.20 3.56 -19.50
N ILE A 303 14.12 2.64 -20.48
CA ILE A 303 13.33 2.82 -21.71
C ILE A 303 11.86 2.99 -21.36
N GLN A 304 11.31 2.12 -20.52
CA GLN A 304 9.92 2.22 -20.06
C GLN A 304 9.61 3.60 -19.45
N PHE A 305 10.48 4.14 -18.60
CA PHE A 305 10.27 5.48 -18.02
C PHE A 305 10.34 6.60 -19.06
N ALA A 306 11.16 6.45 -20.11
CA ALA A 306 11.23 7.40 -21.21
C ALA A 306 9.94 7.46 -22.04
N GLU A 307 9.20 6.36 -22.11
CA GLU A 307 8.00 6.21 -22.95
C GLU A 307 6.71 6.40 -22.15
N ASP A 308 6.64 5.82 -20.95
CA ASP A 308 5.40 5.66 -20.21
C ASP A 308 5.28 6.59 -18.99
N VAL A 309 6.34 7.31 -18.61
CA VAL A 309 6.34 8.15 -17.39
C VAL A 309 6.72 9.59 -17.68
N LEU A 310 7.97 9.84 -18.10
CA LEU A 310 8.51 11.19 -18.26
C LEU A 310 7.74 12.04 -19.28
N PRO A 311 7.17 11.49 -20.38
CA PRO A 311 6.34 12.28 -21.30
C PRO A 311 5.09 12.92 -20.67
N TYR A 312 4.63 12.40 -19.52
CA TYR A 312 3.41 12.85 -18.85
C TYR A 312 3.70 13.75 -17.63
N ILE A 313 4.96 14.14 -17.42
CA ILE A 313 5.40 14.98 -16.30
C ILE A 313 6.12 16.20 -16.88
N GLU A 314 5.46 17.35 -16.86
CA GLU A 314 6.08 18.65 -17.18
C GLU A 314 7.09 19.02 -16.09
N ALA A 315 8.35 19.21 -16.48
CA ALA A 315 9.46 19.46 -15.57
C ALA A 315 10.22 20.74 -15.94
N SER A 316 10.59 21.53 -14.95
CA SER A 316 11.54 22.63 -15.21
C SER A 316 12.97 22.10 -15.31
N ASP A 317 13.35 21.18 -14.42
CA ASP A 317 14.66 20.53 -14.46
C ASP A 317 14.50 19.01 -14.44
N LEU A 318 15.05 18.31 -15.45
CA LEU A 318 15.22 16.86 -15.47
C LEU A 318 16.68 16.53 -15.15
N VAL A 319 16.89 15.82 -14.05
CA VAL A 319 18.22 15.44 -13.55
C VAL A 319 18.40 13.95 -13.71
N LEU A 320 19.37 13.53 -14.53
CA LEU A 320 19.70 12.13 -14.73
C LEU A 320 20.86 11.73 -13.82
N ILE A 321 20.71 10.65 -13.09
CA ILE A 321 21.73 10.12 -12.17
C ILE A 321 21.93 8.61 -12.40
N GLY A 322 23.00 8.06 -11.83
CA GLY A 322 23.32 6.64 -11.96
C GLY A 322 24.11 6.34 -13.23
N GLU A 323 23.67 5.34 -13.98
CA GLU A 323 24.40 4.77 -15.12
C GLU A 323 23.48 4.51 -16.32
N THR A 324 24.01 4.57 -17.54
CA THR A 324 23.31 4.30 -18.80
C THR A 324 22.08 5.23 -18.98
N THR A 325 22.35 6.54 -19.04
CA THR A 325 21.31 7.58 -19.15
C THR A 325 20.82 7.82 -20.57
N ASP A 326 21.52 7.29 -21.58
CA ASP A 326 21.30 7.52 -23.01
C ASP A 326 19.84 7.39 -23.49
N PRO A 327 19.02 6.42 -23.05
CA PRO A 327 17.63 6.34 -23.53
C PRO A 327 16.81 7.58 -23.17
N ILE A 328 17.04 8.16 -21.98
CA ILE A 328 16.33 9.37 -21.54
C ILE A 328 16.86 10.59 -22.29
N VAL A 329 18.18 10.68 -22.48
CA VAL A 329 18.82 11.78 -23.24
C VAL A 329 18.25 11.85 -24.65
N LYS A 330 18.17 10.71 -25.35
CA LYS A 330 17.59 10.63 -26.70
C LYS A 330 16.12 11.06 -26.72
N ALA A 331 15.31 10.55 -25.80
CA ALA A 331 13.90 10.91 -25.72
C ALA A 331 13.68 12.42 -25.44
N PHE A 332 14.56 13.04 -24.65
CA PHE A 332 14.57 14.48 -24.43
C PHE A 332 14.97 15.26 -25.70
N GLU A 333 16.05 14.86 -26.38
CA GLU A 333 16.51 15.50 -27.63
C GLU A 333 15.49 15.37 -28.77
N GLU A 334 14.71 14.28 -28.80
CA GLU A 334 13.59 14.05 -29.70
C GLU A 334 12.33 14.87 -29.34
N GLY A 335 12.35 15.59 -28.21
CA GLY A 335 11.22 16.41 -27.74
C GLY A 335 10.05 15.62 -27.15
N LYS A 336 10.25 14.34 -26.80
CA LYS A 336 9.23 13.48 -26.19
C LYS A 336 9.02 13.77 -24.70
N ILE A 337 10.05 14.30 -24.03
CA ILE A 337 10.02 14.61 -22.60
C ILE A 337 9.87 16.13 -22.44
N PRO A 338 8.76 16.61 -21.85
CA PRO A 338 8.51 18.04 -21.67
C PRO A 338 9.31 18.58 -20.47
N ALA A 339 10.61 18.81 -20.68
CA ALA A 339 11.47 19.44 -19.70
C ALA A 339 12.20 20.69 -20.26
N ASP A 340 12.35 21.74 -19.46
CA ASP A 340 13.06 22.95 -19.91
C ASP A 340 14.58 22.75 -19.93
N HIS A 341 15.10 22.02 -18.94
CA HIS A 341 16.53 21.80 -18.75
C HIS A 341 16.84 20.35 -18.44
N LEU A 342 17.78 19.77 -19.19
CA LEU A 342 18.35 18.45 -18.92
C LEU A 342 19.73 18.60 -18.23
N HIS A 343 19.87 17.98 -17.07
CA HIS A 343 21.14 17.90 -16.32
C HIS A 343 21.58 16.44 -16.28
N ASN A 344 22.49 16.07 -17.18
CA ASN A 344 23.06 14.73 -17.17
C ASN A 344 24.20 14.65 -16.15
N LEU A 345 23.95 14.00 -15.01
CA LEU A 345 24.91 13.75 -13.93
C LEU A 345 25.27 12.26 -13.83
N GLU A 346 25.33 11.56 -14.96
CA GLU A 346 25.79 10.17 -15.03
C GLU A 346 27.18 10.01 -14.37
N TYR A 347 27.34 8.95 -13.57
CA TYR A 347 28.52 8.63 -12.77
C TYR A 347 28.98 9.71 -11.77
N GLN A 348 28.22 10.79 -11.56
CA GLN A 348 28.57 11.80 -10.56
C GLN A 348 28.32 11.31 -9.14
N SER A 349 29.08 11.84 -8.18
CA SER A 349 28.92 11.50 -6.77
C SER A 349 27.65 12.13 -6.18
N THR A 350 27.14 11.54 -5.09
CA THR A 350 26.01 12.09 -4.32
C THR A 350 26.22 13.55 -3.92
N GLU A 351 27.44 13.94 -3.55
CA GLU A 351 27.76 15.33 -3.18
C GLU A 351 27.61 16.28 -4.37
N GLN A 352 28.05 15.88 -5.57
CA GLN A 352 27.92 16.70 -6.77
C GLN A 352 26.45 16.86 -7.19
N ILE A 353 25.66 15.79 -7.09
CA ILE A 353 24.22 15.82 -7.34
C ILE A 353 23.53 16.77 -6.34
N MET A 354 23.83 16.63 -5.04
CA MET A 354 23.25 17.50 -4.01
C MET A 354 23.64 18.97 -4.17
N ASN A 355 24.90 19.27 -4.51
CA ASN A 355 25.35 20.65 -4.76
C ASN A 355 24.60 21.34 -5.91
N MET A 356 24.14 20.58 -6.90
CA MET A 356 23.27 21.08 -7.97
C MET A 356 21.86 21.32 -7.43
N LEU A 357 21.30 20.30 -6.75
CA LEU A 357 19.93 20.34 -6.24
C LEU A 357 19.73 21.48 -5.24
N GLU A 358 20.62 21.63 -4.25
CA GLU A 358 20.53 22.61 -3.16
C GLU A 358 20.23 24.03 -3.65
N LYS A 359 20.83 24.44 -4.77
CA LYS A 359 20.65 25.78 -5.36
C LYS A 359 19.26 26.01 -5.93
N LYS A 360 18.48 24.95 -6.10
CA LYS A 360 17.20 24.89 -6.81
C LYS A 360 16.05 24.35 -5.96
N LEU A 361 16.26 23.89 -4.73
CA LEU A 361 15.21 23.23 -3.93
C LEU A 361 14.12 24.18 -3.40
N HIS A 362 14.40 25.47 -3.25
CA HIS A 362 13.51 26.41 -2.56
C HIS A 362 12.14 26.53 -3.23
N ASN A 363 11.07 26.30 -2.47
CA ASN A 363 9.67 26.37 -2.91
C ASN A 363 9.34 25.50 -4.15
N ARG A 364 10.06 24.40 -4.35
CA ARG A 364 9.87 23.51 -5.51
C ARG A 364 9.64 22.07 -5.05
N VAL A 365 8.86 21.33 -5.83
CA VAL A 365 8.76 19.88 -5.68
C VAL A 365 9.95 19.22 -6.35
N VAL A 366 10.57 18.27 -5.65
CA VAL A 366 11.58 17.39 -6.20
C VAL A 366 11.04 15.97 -6.17
N TYR A 367 10.89 15.37 -7.35
CA TYR A 367 10.32 14.04 -7.47
C TYR A 367 11.36 13.05 -8.00
N GLY A 368 11.74 12.08 -7.17
CA GLY A 368 12.66 11.01 -7.55
C GLY A 368 11.93 9.84 -8.20
N VAL A 369 12.39 9.38 -9.36
CA VAL A 369 11.76 8.32 -10.15
C VAL A 369 12.80 7.36 -10.74
N GLY A 370 12.37 6.15 -11.13
CA GLY A 370 13.23 5.13 -11.74
C GLY A 370 13.66 4.05 -10.74
N ASN A 371 14.94 3.68 -10.77
CA ASN A 371 15.46 2.61 -9.90
C ASN A 371 15.76 3.15 -8.49
N ILE A 372 15.37 2.42 -7.44
CA ILE A 372 15.73 2.81 -6.06
C ILE A 372 17.19 2.52 -5.72
N HIS A 373 17.72 1.42 -6.23
CA HIS A 373 19.10 1.03 -5.95
C HIS A 373 20.12 1.79 -6.81
N GLY A 374 21.37 1.80 -6.36
CA GLY A 374 22.47 2.49 -7.05
C GLY A 374 22.60 3.92 -6.52
N ALA A 375 22.59 4.92 -7.41
CA ALA A 375 22.80 6.31 -7.00
C ALA A 375 21.65 6.91 -6.17
N ALA A 376 20.42 6.38 -6.28
CA ALA A 376 19.27 6.91 -5.55
C ALA A 376 19.31 6.60 -4.03
N GLU A 377 19.76 5.43 -3.59
CA GLU A 377 19.89 5.06 -2.16
C GLU A 377 20.71 6.10 -1.35
N PRO A 378 22.00 6.34 -1.67
CA PRO A 378 22.80 7.31 -0.92
C PRO A 378 22.30 8.75 -1.12
N LEU A 379 21.65 9.06 -2.26
CA LEU A 379 21.03 10.37 -2.48
C LEU A 379 19.83 10.59 -1.55
N ILE A 380 18.96 9.59 -1.38
CA ILE A 380 17.82 9.64 -0.46
C ILE A 380 18.32 9.85 0.97
N GLU A 381 19.33 9.08 1.40
CA GLU A 381 19.95 9.25 2.72
C GLU A 381 20.48 10.67 2.90
N LYS A 382 21.17 11.21 1.88
CA LYS A 382 21.71 12.56 1.94
C LYS A 382 20.62 13.62 1.98
N ILE A 383 19.56 13.49 1.20
CA ILE A 383 18.41 14.42 1.21
C ILE A 383 17.74 14.45 2.59
N GLN A 384 17.67 13.31 3.29
CA GLN A 384 17.08 13.25 4.64
C GLN A 384 17.84 14.12 5.67
N GLU A 385 19.13 14.37 5.48
CA GLU A 385 19.91 15.28 6.34
C GLU A 385 19.42 16.74 6.26
N TYR A 386 18.80 17.13 5.14
CA TYR A 386 18.27 18.48 4.89
C TYR A 386 16.80 18.62 5.30
N LYS A 387 16.21 17.57 5.88
CA LYS A 387 14.83 17.59 6.37
C LYS A 387 14.70 18.62 7.48
N ILE A 388 13.73 19.52 7.35
CA ILE A 388 13.36 20.42 8.43
C ILE A 388 12.83 19.57 9.58
N LYS A 389 13.42 19.68 10.77
CA LYS A 389 12.82 19.13 11.99
C LYS A 389 11.50 19.85 12.21
N GLN A 390 10.39 19.24 11.82
CA GLN A 390 9.07 19.72 12.24
C GLN A 390 9.06 19.70 13.77
N LEU A 391 9.07 20.89 14.36
CA LEU A 391 8.63 21.07 15.73
C LEU A 391 7.13 20.79 15.72
N VAL A 392 6.76 19.57 16.08
CA VAL A 392 5.37 19.23 16.36
C VAL A 392 4.91 20.15 17.49
N SER A 393 3.87 20.95 17.24
CA SER A 393 3.17 21.72 18.27
C SER A 393 2.20 20.83 19.01
#